data_AF-A0A0N9HX80-F1
#
_entry.id   AF-A0A0N9HX80-F1
#
_cell.length_a   1.000
_cell.length_b   1.000
_cell.length_c   1.000
_cell.angle_alpha   90.00
_cell.angle_beta   90.00
_cell.angle_gamma   90.00
#
_symmetry.space_group_name_H-M   'P 1'
#
loop_
_entity.id
_entity.type
_entity.pdbx_description
1 polymer ?
#
loop_
_entity_poly.entity_id
_entity_poly.type
_entity_poly.pdbx_seq_one_letter_code
_entity_poly.pdbx_strand_id
1 'polypeptide(L)'
;MRLPGTPEEIRGWTTAARVFMDEFTAAMDDVLAEGKRPRRRRWWRRSAQPGASYDEIRLAGRKRIDTAVSTYRPVGEEIDARLAARMAARDRPERSRKERAELRFPRWFTAWKCRQMMLDRPLSDRRTARQIAAAGETPTSWPAGLTTVVGDVDAWWAGVRAAVRNEQARVAAVAAVVDAFMATAEALELAGRPGITADHSARVRVRGWPVTLEWPDVPGVALAPPPGIPPKNVWHESLRLRPQGFMVTVEREGTGPEDYRVSVLAGESVGLTRHKRPAWRHMSIRDYVESHVLWHTETVYPWDSELFSNAAVRICEHVDPDVYVPYTEAVARHVVETFRALRDEAIR
;
A
#
# COMPACT_ATOMS: atom_id res chain seq x y z
N MET A 1 -10.39 -14.79 -18.75
CA MET A 1 -11.02 -15.81 -17.89
C MET A 1 -11.83 -16.72 -18.80
N ARG A 2 -11.51 -18.03 -18.90
CA ARG A 2 -12.25 -18.96 -19.78
C ARG A 2 -13.50 -19.47 -19.07
N LEU A 3 -14.66 -19.32 -19.70
CA LEU A 3 -15.93 -19.86 -19.23
C LEU A 3 -15.90 -21.40 -19.24
N PRO A 4 -16.32 -22.08 -18.17
CA PRO A 4 -16.44 -23.54 -18.17
C PRO A 4 -17.68 -23.95 -18.99
N GLY A 5 -17.45 -24.50 -20.17
CA GLY A 5 -18.47 -25.11 -21.01
C GLY A 5 -17.84 -26.12 -21.96
N THR A 6 -18.63 -27.07 -22.43
CA THR A 6 -18.21 -27.95 -23.52
C THR A 6 -17.98 -27.10 -24.79
N PRO A 7 -17.18 -27.58 -25.76
CA PRO A 7 -17.03 -26.89 -27.03
C PRO A 7 -18.36 -26.63 -27.75
N GLU A 8 -19.36 -27.47 -27.54
CA GLU A 8 -20.70 -27.36 -28.11
C GLU A 8 -21.52 -26.24 -27.45
N GLU A 9 -21.50 -26.17 -26.12
CA GLU A 9 -22.15 -25.10 -25.34
C GLU A 9 -21.54 -23.74 -25.69
N ILE A 10 -20.20 -23.65 -25.76
CA ILE A 10 -19.51 -22.41 -26.09
C ILE A 10 -19.88 -21.94 -27.51
N ARG A 11 -19.99 -22.86 -28.47
CA ARG A 11 -20.49 -22.54 -29.82
C ARG A 11 -21.93 -22.07 -29.80
N GLY A 12 -22.80 -22.72 -29.02
CA GLY A 12 -24.20 -22.32 -28.84
C GLY A 12 -24.32 -20.91 -28.26
N TRP A 13 -23.61 -20.62 -27.18
CA TRP A 13 -23.59 -19.30 -26.54
C TRP A 13 -23.03 -18.22 -27.45
N THR A 14 -21.94 -18.51 -28.16
CA THR A 14 -21.34 -17.56 -29.12
C THR A 14 -22.30 -17.26 -30.27
N THR A 15 -23.04 -18.27 -30.74
CA THR A 15 -24.06 -18.10 -31.79
C THR A 15 -25.23 -17.26 -31.29
N ALA A 16 -25.76 -17.55 -30.10
CA ALA A 16 -26.84 -16.77 -29.49
C ALA A 16 -26.43 -15.31 -29.23
N ALA A 17 -25.21 -15.08 -28.73
CA ALA A 17 -24.68 -13.74 -28.51
C ALA A 17 -24.52 -12.97 -29.83
N ARG A 18 -24.05 -13.64 -30.90
CA ARG A 18 -23.93 -13.03 -32.23
C ARG A 18 -25.30 -12.62 -32.78
N VAL A 19 -26.27 -13.53 -32.74
CA VAL A 19 -27.65 -13.23 -33.17
C VAL A 19 -28.23 -12.05 -32.40
N PHE A 20 -28.03 -12.00 -31.08
CA PHE A 20 -28.45 -10.86 -30.26
C PHE A 20 -27.78 -9.54 -30.71
N MET A 21 -26.47 -9.55 -30.91
CA MET A 21 -25.71 -8.36 -31.32
C MET A 21 -26.06 -7.89 -32.73
N ASP A 22 -26.32 -8.81 -33.66
CA ASP A 22 -26.73 -8.50 -35.02
C ASP A 22 -28.11 -7.82 -35.03
N GLU A 23 -29.06 -8.37 -34.27
CA GLU A 23 -30.41 -7.81 -34.11
C GLU A 23 -30.40 -6.45 -33.39
N PHE A 24 -29.56 -6.30 -32.36
CA PHE A 24 -29.37 -5.03 -31.65
C PHE A 24 -28.76 -3.96 -32.56
N THR A 25 -27.71 -4.32 -33.32
CA THR A 25 -27.04 -3.40 -34.25
C THR A 25 -27.99 -2.96 -35.35
N ALA A 26 -28.71 -3.90 -35.96
CA ALA A 26 -29.68 -3.59 -37.00
C ALA A 26 -30.81 -2.67 -36.49
N ALA A 27 -31.34 -2.93 -35.29
CA ALA A 27 -32.34 -2.05 -34.68
C ALA A 27 -31.81 -0.63 -34.41
N MET A 28 -30.54 -0.50 -34.01
CA MET A 28 -29.90 0.79 -33.78
C MET A 28 -29.60 1.54 -35.08
N ASP A 29 -29.15 0.82 -36.12
CA ASP A 29 -28.89 1.40 -37.44
C ASP A 29 -30.16 1.96 -38.08
N ASP A 30 -31.30 1.26 -37.95
CA ASP A 30 -32.61 1.72 -38.42
C ASP A 30 -33.02 3.05 -37.74
N VAL A 31 -32.82 3.15 -36.42
CA VAL A 31 -33.13 4.36 -35.64
C VAL A 31 -32.20 5.52 -36.00
N LEU A 32 -30.90 5.25 -36.16
CA LEU A 32 -29.91 6.27 -36.51
C LEU A 32 -30.04 6.77 -37.96
N ALA A 33 -30.40 5.88 -38.89
CA ALA A 33 -30.63 6.23 -40.29
C ALA A 33 -31.80 7.21 -40.46
N GLU A 34 -32.88 7.03 -39.70
CA GLU A 34 -34.00 7.98 -39.71
C GLU A 34 -33.66 9.29 -38.98
N GLY A 35 -32.92 9.22 -37.87
CA GLY A 35 -32.47 10.40 -37.10
C GLY A 35 -31.55 11.34 -37.88
N LYS A 36 -30.76 10.81 -38.83
CA LYS A 36 -29.83 11.58 -39.68
C LYS A 36 -30.48 12.23 -40.92
N ARG A 37 -31.78 12.01 -41.19
CA ARG A 37 -32.46 12.66 -42.33
C ARG A 37 -32.55 14.18 -42.10
N PRO A 38 -32.04 15.03 -43.03
CA PRO A 38 -32.01 16.48 -42.82
C PRO A 38 -33.42 17.05 -42.59
N ARG A 39 -33.66 17.65 -41.42
CA ARG A 39 -34.94 18.30 -41.06
C ARG A 39 -35.40 19.38 -42.04
N ARG A 40 -34.49 19.91 -42.90
CA ARG A 40 -34.76 21.02 -43.83
C ARG A 40 -35.64 20.69 -45.04
N ARG A 41 -35.97 19.42 -45.33
CA ARG A 41 -36.91 19.06 -46.43
C ARG A 41 -38.29 18.58 -45.96
N ARG A 42 -38.60 18.64 -44.66
CA ARG A 42 -39.87 18.10 -44.11
C ARG A 42 -41.08 19.03 -44.16
N TRP A 43 -40.95 20.31 -44.53
CA TRP A 43 -42.12 21.20 -44.58
C TRP A 43 -42.95 21.05 -45.86
N TRP A 44 -42.34 20.67 -47.00
CA TRP A 44 -43.01 20.71 -48.32
C TRP A 44 -43.40 19.36 -48.93
N ARG A 45 -43.04 18.21 -48.32
CA ARG A 45 -43.38 16.86 -48.83
C ARG A 45 -44.20 16.01 -47.84
N ARG A 46 -45.06 16.64 -47.04
CA ARG A 46 -45.99 15.92 -46.14
C ARG A 46 -47.20 15.31 -46.86
N SER A 47 -47.31 15.45 -48.18
CA SER A 47 -48.51 15.10 -48.93
C SER A 47 -48.41 13.91 -49.90
N ALA A 48 -47.34 13.10 -49.93
CA ALA A 48 -47.28 12.05 -50.98
C ALA A 48 -46.59 10.70 -50.70
N GLN A 49 -46.04 10.38 -49.52
CA GLN A 49 -45.60 8.98 -49.26
C GLN A 49 -45.85 8.55 -47.80
N PRO A 50 -46.52 7.41 -47.57
CA PRO A 50 -46.69 6.83 -46.23
C PRO A 50 -45.38 6.13 -45.84
N GLY A 51 -44.37 6.91 -45.45
CA GLY A 51 -43.21 6.38 -44.75
C GLY A 51 -43.52 6.26 -43.26
N ALA A 52 -43.11 5.15 -42.64
CA ALA A 52 -43.29 4.91 -41.22
C ALA A 52 -42.76 6.10 -40.40
N SER A 53 -43.53 6.55 -39.40
CA SER A 53 -43.10 7.67 -38.56
C SER A 53 -41.86 7.29 -37.74
N TYR A 54 -41.05 8.28 -37.32
CA TYR A 54 -39.87 8.01 -36.48
C TYR A 54 -40.24 7.22 -35.21
N ASP A 55 -41.43 7.46 -34.67
CA ASP A 55 -41.94 6.73 -33.51
C ASP A 55 -42.29 5.27 -33.84
N GLU A 56 -42.78 4.98 -35.06
CA GLU A 56 -43.02 3.61 -35.53
C GLU A 56 -41.69 2.85 -35.73
N ILE A 57 -40.68 3.48 -36.30
CA ILE A 57 -39.33 2.89 -36.47
C ILE A 57 -38.71 2.62 -35.10
N ARG A 58 -38.83 3.56 -34.15
CA ARG A 58 -38.34 3.38 -32.78
C ARG A 58 -39.09 2.28 -32.04
N LEU A 59 -40.41 2.17 -32.22
CA LEU A 59 -41.22 1.11 -31.60
C LEU A 59 -40.87 -0.26 -32.19
N ALA A 60 -40.69 -0.35 -33.51
CA ALA A 60 -40.26 -1.57 -34.19
C ALA A 60 -38.86 -2.01 -33.74
N GLY A 61 -37.90 -1.06 -33.66
CA GLY A 61 -36.55 -1.33 -33.15
C GLY A 61 -36.56 -1.81 -31.71
N ARG A 62 -37.37 -1.20 -30.84
CA ARG A 62 -37.54 -1.66 -29.45
C ARG A 62 -38.11 -3.09 -29.40
N LYS A 63 -39.17 -3.39 -30.15
CA LYS A 63 -39.77 -4.74 -30.20
C LYS A 63 -38.76 -5.79 -30.67
N ARG A 64 -37.90 -5.44 -31.63
CA ARG A 64 -36.82 -6.28 -32.14
C ARG A 64 -35.77 -6.58 -31.06
N ILE A 65 -35.34 -5.55 -30.34
CA ILE A 65 -34.42 -5.69 -29.19
C ILE A 65 -35.07 -6.55 -28.09
N ASP A 66 -36.32 -6.31 -27.73
CA ASP A 66 -37.02 -7.06 -26.68
C ASP A 66 -37.12 -8.56 -27.03
N THR A 67 -37.35 -8.86 -28.32
CA THR A 67 -37.38 -10.23 -28.84
C THR A 67 -35.99 -10.88 -28.77
N ALA A 68 -34.95 -10.15 -29.17
CA ALA A 68 -33.57 -10.62 -29.10
C ALA A 68 -33.12 -10.85 -27.64
N VAL A 69 -33.47 -9.95 -26.72
CA VAL A 69 -33.23 -10.09 -25.27
C VAL A 69 -33.94 -11.34 -24.74
N SER A 70 -35.21 -11.55 -25.07
CA SER A 70 -35.95 -12.72 -24.62
C SER A 70 -35.35 -14.03 -25.13
N THR A 71 -34.79 -14.02 -26.35
CA THR A 71 -34.15 -15.19 -26.96
C THR A 71 -32.79 -15.48 -26.33
N TYR A 72 -32.03 -14.43 -25.98
CA TYR A 72 -30.71 -14.56 -25.35
C TYR A 72 -30.78 -14.83 -23.84
N ARG A 73 -31.86 -14.42 -23.16
CA ARG A 73 -31.99 -14.49 -21.69
C ARG A 73 -31.63 -15.85 -21.08
N PRO A 74 -32.11 -17.00 -21.58
CA PRO A 74 -31.77 -18.30 -20.98
C PRO A 74 -30.26 -18.61 -21.04
N VAL A 75 -29.60 -18.19 -22.12
CA VAL A 75 -28.15 -18.34 -22.29
C VAL A 75 -27.39 -17.42 -21.32
N GLY A 76 -27.85 -16.17 -21.17
CA GLY A 76 -27.28 -15.24 -20.20
C GLY A 76 -27.38 -15.76 -18.76
N GLU A 77 -28.56 -16.24 -18.35
CA GLU A 77 -28.79 -16.79 -17.01
C GLU A 77 -27.93 -18.02 -16.73
N GLU A 78 -27.74 -18.90 -17.72
CA GLU A 78 -26.86 -20.06 -17.60
C GLU A 78 -25.39 -19.66 -17.41
N ILE A 79 -24.91 -18.71 -18.22
CA ILE A 79 -23.54 -18.17 -18.13
C ILE A 79 -23.31 -17.55 -16.75
N ASP A 80 -24.25 -16.73 -16.27
CA ASP A 80 -24.18 -16.06 -14.97
C ASP A 80 -24.19 -17.07 -13.82
N ALA A 81 -25.06 -18.09 -13.88
CA ALA A 81 -25.11 -19.14 -12.88
C ALA A 81 -23.79 -19.94 -12.80
N ARG A 82 -23.18 -20.27 -13.95
CA ARG A 82 -21.89 -20.98 -14.01
C ARG A 82 -20.73 -20.12 -13.52
N LEU A 83 -20.75 -18.82 -13.81
CA LEU A 83 -19.78 -17.88 -13.27
C LEU A 83 -19.92 -17.75 -11.76
N ALA A 84 -21.14 -17.60 -11.24
CA ALA A 84 -21.43 -17.54 -9.81
C ALA A 84 -20.99 -18.82 -9.09
N ALA A 85 -21.29 -20.00 -9.64
CA ALA A 85 -20.87 -21.28 -9.09
C ALA A 85 -19.33 -21.42 -9.06
N ARG A 86 -18.64 -20.99 -10.13
CA ARG A 86 -17.18 -21.00 -10.19
C ARG A 86 -16.55 -20.03 -9.19
N MET A 87 -17.12 -18.84 -9.04
CA MET A 87 -16.68 -17.86 -8.04
C MET A 87 -16.90 -18.42 -6.62
N ALA A 88 -18.06 -19.00 -6.33
CA ALA A 88 -18.33 -19.64 -5.04
C ALA A 88 -17.39 -20.82 -4.75
N ALA A 89 -17.07 -21.64 -5.76
CA ALA A 89 -16.13 -22.76 -5.62
C ALA A 89 -14.68 -22.30 -5.38
N ARG A 90 -14.28 -21.16 -5.97
CA ARG A 90 -12.99 -20.52 -5.71
C ARG A 90 -12.95 -19.88 -4.32
N ASP A 91 -14.04 -19.26 -3.90
CA ASP A 91 -14.14 -18.54 -2.63
C ASP A 91 -14.19 -19.47 -1.42
N ARG A 92 -14.80 -20.66 -1.52
CA ARG A 92 -14.90 -21.62 -0.38
C ARG A 92 -13.55 -21.95 0.27
N PRO A 93 -12.52 -22.43 -0.46
CA PRO A 93 -11.22 -22.73 0.16
C PRO A 93 -10.52 -21.48 0.70
N GLU A 94 -10.76 -20.31 0.11
CA GLU A 94 -10.21 -19.04 0.57
C GLU A 94 -10.88 -18.58 1.88
N ARG A 95 -12.20 -18.69 1.99
CA ARG A 95 -12.96 -18.44 3.23
C ARG A 95 -12.57 -19.41 4.34
N SER A 96 -12.52 -20.71 4.08
CA SER A 96 -12.10 -21.69 5.09
C SER A 96 -10.62 -21.59 5.49
N ARG A 97 -9.76 -21.01 4.64
CA ARG A 97 -8.37 -20.65 5.02
C ARG A 97 -8.36 -19.39 5.86
N LYS A 98 -9.16 -18.38 5.51
CA LYS A 98 -9.33 -17.14 6.25
C LYS A 98 -9.88 -17.40 7.65
N GLU A 99 -10.96 -18.17 7.79
CA GLU A 99 -11.56 -18.57 9.07
C GLU A 99 -10.57 -19.34 9.97
N ARG A 100 -9.77 -20.25 9.39
CA ARG A 100 -8.73 -20.96 10.16
C ARG A 100 -7.60 -20.04 10.61
N ALA A 101 -7.26 -19.02 9.82
CA ALA A 101 -6.29 -18.02 10.20
C ALA A 101 -6.86 -17.06 11.26
N GLU A 102 -8.15 -16.70 11.17
CA GLU A 102 -8.93 -15.91 12.14
C GLU A 102 -8.87 -16.51 13.55
N LEU A 103 -8.95 -17.82 13.69
CA LEU A 103 -8.85 -18.48 15.00
C LEU A 103 -7.41 -18.60 15.54
N ARG A 104 -6.41 -18.66 14.67
CA ARG A 104 -5.01 -18.90 15.06
C ARG A 104 -4.25 -17.62 15.38
N PHE A 105 -4.57 -16.53 14.68
CA PHE A 105 -3.81 -15.28 14.79
C PHE A 105 -3.91 -14.61 16.17
N PRO A 106 -5.08 -14.43 16.81
CA PRO A 106 -5.14 -13.78 18.11
C PRO A 106 -4.30 -14.51 19.16
N ARG A 107 -4.29 -15.85 19.10
CA ARG A 107 -3.47 -16.70 19.98
C ARG A 107 -1.98 -16.53 19.70
N TRP A 108 -1.58 -16.57 18.43
CA TRP A 108 -0.19 -16.32 18.05
C TRP A 108 0.27 -14.92 18.47
N PHE A 109 -0.50 -13.88 18.15
CA PHE A 109 -0.12 -12.50 18.44
C PHE A 109 -0.06 -12.22 19.94
N THR A 110 -0.98 -12.80 20.72
CA THR A 110 -0.93 -12.76 22.18
C THR A 110 0.34 -13.44 22.69
N ALA A 111 0.66 -14.64 22.20
CA ALA A 111 1.89 -15.35 22.59
C ALA A 111 3.16 -14.55 22.22
N TRP A 112 3.18 -13.94 21.02
CA TRP A 112 4.26 -13.06 20.59
C TRP A 112 4.37 -11.83 21.51
N LYS A 113 3.27 -11.15 21.82
CA LYS A 113 3.25 -10.01 22.77
C LYS A 113 3.76 -10.43 24.14
N CYS A 114 3.34 -11.58 24.67
CA CYS A 114 3.85 -12.09 25.95
C CYS A 114 5.37 -12.29 25.92
N ARG A 115 5.93 -12.79 24.80
CA ARG A 115 7.40 -12.91 24.63
C ARG A 115 8.08 -11.54 24.54
N GLN A 116 7.48 -10.57 23.87
CA GLN A 116 8.03 -9.20 23.82
C GLN A 116 8.03 -8.56 25.21
N MET A 117 6.95 -8.72 26.00
CA MET A 117 6.91 -8.21 27.38
C MET A 117 8.01 -8.81 28.26
N MET A 118 8.47 -10.03 27.97
CA MET A 118 9.61 -10.62 28.68
C MET A 118 10.94 -9.94 28.35
N LEU A 119 11.07 -9.29 27.18
CA LEU A 119 12.27 -8.54 26.82
C LEU A 119 12.45 -7.28 27.66
N ASP A 120 11.34 -6.66 28.05
CA ASP A 120 11.30 -5.39 28.79
C ASP A 120 11.18 -5.61 30.30
N ARG A 121 10.98 -6.86 30.74
CA ARG A 121 10.96 -7.20 32.16
C ARG A 121 12.38 -7.12 32.74
N PRO A 122 12.60 -6.40 33.85
CA PRO A 122 13.88 -6.39 34.52
C PRO A 122 14.28 -7.79 35.01
N LEU A 123 15.54 -8.15 34.79
CA LEU A 123 16.18 -9.34 35.35
C LEU A 123 16.72 -9.05 36.76
N SER A 124 17.41 -10.03 37.36
CA SER A 124 17.93 -9.97 38.73
C SER A 124 18.88 -8.79 38.99
N ASP A 125 19.57 -8.31 37.96
CA ASP A 125 20.47 -7.14 37.97
C ASP A 125 19.75 -5.81 37.65
N ARG A 126 18.40 -5.82 37.62
CA ARG A 126 17.52 -4.71 37.22
C ARG A 126 17.68 -4.25 35.76
N ARG A 127 18.50 -4.93 34.96
CA ARG A 127 18.62 -4.69 33.52
C ARG A 127 17.64 -5.57 32.77
N THR A 128 17.17 -5.09 31.63
CA THR A 128 16.30 -5.88 30.74
C THR A 128 17.14 -6.80 29.86
N ALA A 129 16.50 -7.83 29.27
CA ALA A 129 17.18 -8.72 28.32
C ALA A 129 17.80 -7.93 27.14
N ARG A 130 17.10 -6.88 26.67
CA ARG A 130 17.60 -5.98 25.62
C ARG A 130 18.84 -5.20 26.07
N GLN A 131 18.86 -4.70 27.30
CA GLN A 131 20.01 -3.95 27.83
C GLN A 131 21.25 -4.82 27.98
N ILE A 132 21.09 -6.05 28.47
CA ILE A 132 22.20 -7.00 28.60
C ILE A 132 22.73 -7.41 27.22
N ALA A 133 21.83 -7.68 26.27
CA ALA A 133 22.22 -7.99 24.89
C ALA A 133 22.93 -6.80 24.22
N ALA A 134 22.50 -5.57 24.48
CA ALA A 134 23.12 -4.36 23.94
C ALA A 134 24.54 -4.13 24.46
N ALA A 135 24.82 -4.60 25.68
CA ALA A 135 26.17 -4.60 26.27
C ALA A 135 27.06 -5.76 25.75
N GLY A 136 26.53 -6.66 24.90
CA GLY A 136 27.25 -7.86 24.46
C GLY A 136 27.44 -8.92 25.56
N GLU A 137 26.72 -8.77 26.67
CA GLU A 137 26.80 -9.65 27.82
C GLU A 137 25.86 -10.86 27.69
N THR A 138 25.94 -11.81 28.61
CA THR A 138 24.97 -12.91 28.75
C THR A 138 24.44 -12.93 30.19
N PRO A 139 23.11 -13.05 30.41
CA PRO A 139 22.56 -13.14 31.76
C PRO A 139 23.13 -14.32 32.53
N THR A 140 23.50 -14.08 33.79
CA THR A 140 24.01 -15.11 34.71
C THR A 140 22.89 -16.00 35.25
N SER A 141 21.64 -15.54 35.19
CA SER A 141 20.46 -16.28 35.62
C SER A 141 19.22 -15.78 34.88
N TRP A 142 18.26 -16.68 34.66
CA TRP A 142 16.98 -16.38 34.05
C TRP A 142 15.86 -16.33 35.10
N PRO A 143 14.81 -15.50 34.91
CA PRO A 143 13.66 -15.48 35.81
C PRO A 143 12.95 -16.84 35.83
N ALA A 144 12.42 -17.21 37.00
CA ALA A 144 11.57 -18.39 37.12
C ALA A 144 10.37 -18.28 36.16
N GLY A 145 10.10 -19.37 35.43
CA GLY A 145 9.01 -19.44 34.45
C GLY A 145 9.35 -18.89 33.06
N LEU A 146 10.56 -18.37 32.80
CA LEU A 146 10.96 -17.93 31.46
C LEU A 146 10.83 -19.07 30.44
N THR A 147 11.35 -20.25 30.74
CA THR A 147 11.26 -21.46 29.90
C THR A 147 9.80 -21.83 29.58
N THR A 148 8.86 -21.61 30.50
CA THR A 148 7.43 -21.84 30.25
C THR A 148 6.84 -20.87 29.22
N VAL A 149 7.35 -19.64 29.16
CA VAL A 149 6.87 -18.59 28.26
C VAL A 149 7.54 -18.67 26.88
N VAL A 150 8.87 -18.85 26.84
CA VAL A 150 9.65 -18.79 25.60
C VAL A 150 9.95 -20.17 25.01
N GLY A 151 9.82 -21.24 25.80
CA GLY A 151 10.23 -22.58 25.42
C GLY A 151 11.74 -22.71 25.50
N ASP A 152 12.39 -22.64 24.34
CA ASP A 152 13.84 -22.69 24.21
C ASP A 152 14.46 -21.32 24.55
N VAL A 153 15.14 -21.26 25.70
CA VAL A 153 15.75 -20.02 26.22
C VAL A 153 16.96 -19.61 25.39
N ASP A 154 17.75 -20.56 24.86
CA ASP A 154 18.95 -20.27 24.08
C ASP A 154 18.57 -19.72 22.70
N ALA A 155 17.60 -20.35 22.03
CA ALA A 155 17.07 -19.86 20.76
C ALA A 155 16.40 -18.48 20.93
N TRP A 156 15.63 -18.30 22.01
CA TRP A 156 15.05 -17.00 22.32
C TRP A 156 16.12 -15.94 22.54
N TRP A 157 17.16 -16.23 23.34
CA TRP A 157 18.26 -15.31 23.62
C TRP A 157 19.07 -14.95 22.37
N ALA A 158 19.34 -15.92 21.50
CA ALA A 158 19.93 -15.66 20.20
C ALA A 158 19.09 -14.68 19.37
N GLY A 159 17.76 -14.86 19.38
CA GLY A 159 16.81 -13.92 18.78
C GLY A 159 16.86 -12.51 19.39
N VAL A 160 17.00 -12.40 20.72
CA VAL A 160 17.16 -11.10 21.39
C VAL A 160 18.43 -10.39 20.92
N ARG A 161 19.56 -11.09 20.88
CA ARG A 161 20.84 -10.52 20.42
C ARG A 161 20.77 -10.09 18.95
N ALA A 162 20.14 -10.89 18.10
CA ALA A 162 19.88 -10.55 16.71
C ALA A 162 19.04 -9.26 16.57
N ALA A 163 17.93 -9.18 17.32
CA ALA A 163 17.06 -8.00 17.32
C ALA A 163 17.77 -6.73 17.81
N VAL A 164 18.62 -6.86 18.83
CA VAL A 164 19.42 -5.74 19.35
C VAL A 164 20.46 -5.28 18.32
N ARG A 165 21.16 -6.21 17.66
CA ARG A 165 22.11 -5.87 16.58
C ARG A 165 21.41 -5.12 15.44
N ASN A 166 20.21 -5.57 15.06
CA ASN A 166 19.38 -4.88 14.08
C ASN A 166 18.98 -3.47 14.53
N GLU A 167 18.52 -3.33 15.78
CA GLU A 167 18.10 -2.03 16.30
C GLU A 167 19.28 -1.05 16.42
N GLN A 168 20.46 -1.53 16.81
CA GLN A 168 21.69 -0.72 16.82
C GLN A 168 22.05 -0.24 15.42
N ALA A 169 22.02 -1.13 14.42
CA ALA A 169 22.25 -0.76 13.02
C ALA A 169 21.23 0.27 12.52
N ARG A 170 19.94 0.10 12.86
CA ARG A 170 18.89 1.06 12.54
C ARG A 170 19.13 2.41 13.20
N VAL A 171 19.44 2.45 14.50
CA VAL A 171 19.71 3.70 15.23
C VAL A 171 20.91 4.43 14.65
N ALA A 172 21.99 3.71 14.32
CA ALA A 172 23.17 4.28 13.68
C ALA A 172 22.86 4.83 12.29
N ALA A 173 22.09 4.09 11.48
CA ALA A 173 21.63 4.53 10.17
C ALA A 173 20.76 5.79 10.24
N VAL A 174 19.80 5.84 11.17
CA VAL A 174 18.96 7.02 11.41
C VAL A 174 19.83 8.22 11.76
N ALA A 175 20.77 8.06 12.70
CA ALA A 175 21.66 9.14 13.12
C ALA A 175 22.48 9.67 11.93
N ALA A 176 23.11 8.78 11.15
CA ALA A 176 23.91 9.17 9.99
C ALA A 176 23.12 9.95 8.93
N VAL A 177 21.87 9.54 8.66
CA VAL A 177 20.99 10.22 7.71
C VAL A 177 20.54 11.58 8.25
N VAL A 178 20.15 11.66 9.54
CA VAL A 178 19.77 12.92 10.19
C VAL A 178 20.94 13.91 10.15
N ASP A 179 22.15 13.48 10.49
CA ASP A 179 23.34 14.33 10.48
C ASP A 179 23.65 14.85 9.07
N ALA A 180 23.59 13.98 8.06
CA ALA A 180 23.81 14.37 6.67
C ALA A 180 22.76 15.38 6.20
N PHE A 181 21.49 15.15 6.54
CA PHE A 181 20.40 16.06 6.23
C PHE A 181 20.64 17.45 6.83
N MET A 182 20.94 17.50 8.14
CA MET A 182 21.17 18.74 8.87
C MET A 182 22.32 19.54 8.26
N ALA A 183 23.45 18.88 7.98
CA ALA A 183 24.60 19.51 7.35
C ALA A 183 24.29 20.05 5.94
N THR A 184 23.44 19.36 5.17
CA THR A 184 23.01 19.83 3.85
C THR A 184 22.09 21.04 3.95
N ALA A 185 21.14 21.01 4.89
CA ALA A 185 20.20 22.12 5.11
C ALA A 185 20.95 23.41 5.54
N GLU A 186 21.90 23.27 6.47
CA GLU A 186 22.76 24.39 6.91
C GLU A 186 23.58 24.96 5.76
N ALA A 187 24.21 24.12 4.93
CA ALA A 187 24.99 24.59 3.79
C ALA A 187 24.13 25.34 2.74
N LEU A 188 22.91 24.86 2.48
CA LEU A 188 21.97 25.53 1.57
C LEU A 188 21.51 26.88 2.13
N GLU A 189 21.33 27.00 3.45
CA GLU A 189 21.03 28.26 4.12
C GLU A 189 22.20 29.24 4.02
N LEU A 190 23.43 28.80 4.35
CA LEU A 190 24.65 29.61 4.24
C LEU A 190 24.91 30.09 2.81
N ALA A 191 24.60 29.27 1.81
CA ALA A 191 24.70 29.64 0.40
C ALA A 191 23.61 30.64 -0.05
N GLY A 192 22.71 31.05 0.84
CA GLY A 192 21.61 31.96 0.51
C GLY A 192 20.66 31.37 -0.53
N ARG A 193 20.48 30.04 -0.54
CA ARG A 193 19.58 29.30 -1.44
C ARG A 193 18.34 28.87 -0.67
N PRO A 194 17.38 29.74 -0.33
CA PRO A 194 16.39 29.49 0.72
C PRO A 194 15.19 28.61 0.30
N GLY A 195 15.38 27.69 -0.65
CA GLY A 195 14.34 26.81 -1.18
C GLY A 195 13.28 27.51 -2.04
N ILE A 196 12.43 26.71 -2.68
CA ILE A 196 11.25 27.17 -3.42
C ILE A 196 10.05 27.28 -2.47
N THR A 197 9.11 28.17 -2.80
CA THR A 197 7.81 28.23 -2.14
C THR A 197 6.84 27.32 -2.89
N ALA A 198 6.38 26.25 -2.24
CA ALA A 198 5.34 25.38 -2.76
C ALA A 198 3.97 25.79 -2.18
N ASP A 199 3.00 26.00 -3.07
CA ASP A 199 1.61 26.33 -2.74
C ASP A 199 0.71 25.20 -3.25
N HIS A 200 0.23 24.36 -2.32
CA HIS A 200 -0.67 23.25 -2.64
C HIS A 200 -2.06 23.39 -1.98
N SER A 201 -2.25 24.44 -1.18
CA SER A 201 -3.56 24.86 -0.69
C SER A 201 -3.53 26.37 -0.46
N ALA A 202 -4.64 27.06 -0.73
CA ALA A 202 -4.77 28.52 -0.57
C ALA A 202 -4.51 29.06 0.86
N ARG A 203 -4.06 28.23 1.81
CA ARG A 203 -3.84 28.56 3.22
C ARG A 203 -2.46 28.18 3.77
N VAL A 204 -1.67 27.33 3.11
CA VAL A 204 -0.36 26.87 3.64
C VAL A 204 0.69 26.94 2.54
N ARG A 205 1.58 27.93 2.66
CA ARG A 205 2.78 28.05 1.84
C ARG A 205 3.94 27.41 2.59
N VAL A 206 4.63 26.52 1.90
CA VAL A 206 5.79 25.84 2.46
C VAL A 206 7.03 26.29 1.69
N ARG A 207 8.06 26.72 2.43
CA ARG A 207 9.35 27.12 1.85
C ARG A 207 10.38 26.02 2.11
N GLY A 208 10.96 25.49 1.04
CA GLY A 208 11.89 24.38 1.18
C GLY A 208 12.52 23.89 -0.11
N TRP A 209 13.38 22.89 -0.04
CA TRP A 209 14.01 22.27 -1.20
C TRP A 209 13.29 20.98 -1.58
N PRO A 210 12.91 20.82 -2.87
CA PRO A 210 12.38 19.56 -3.34
C PRO A 210 13.52 18.54 -3.39
N VAL A 211 13.37 17.46 -2.65
CA VAL A 211 14.30 16.33 -2.69
C VAL A 211 13.55 15.12 -3.22
N THR A 212 14.15 14.45 -4.19
CA THR A 212 13.67 13.17 -4.70
C THR A 212 14.75 12.14 -4.42
N LEU A 213 14.42 11.16 -3.58
CA LEU A 213 15.27 9.99 -3.40
C LEU A 213 14.92 8.97 -4.46
N GLU A 214 15.82 8.81 -5.43
CA GLU A 214 15.82 7.66 -6.31
C GLU A 214 16.52 6.51 -5.59
N TRP A 215 15.77 5.44 -5.31
CA TRP A 215 16.34 4.25 -4.71
C TRP A 215 17.04 3.45 -5.79
N PRO A 216 18.28 2.99 -5.57
CA PRO A 216 18.90 2.05 -6.48
C PRO A 216 18.07 0.75 -6.51
N ASP A 217 18.29 -0.11 -7.51
CA ASP A 217 17.76 -1.48 -7.52
C ASP A 217 18.39 -2.27 -6.37
N VAL A 218 17.92 -2.01 -5.14
CA VAL A 218 18.35 -2.76 -3.96
C VAL A 218 17.74 -4.16 -4.14
N PRO A 219 18.55 -5.24 -4.10
CA PRO A 219 18.02 -6.59 -4.19
C PRO A 219 16.89 -6.74 -3.18
N GLY A 220 15.75 -7.29 -3.63
CA GLY A 220 14.64 -7.56 -2.74
C GLY A 220 15.13 -8.43 -1.60
N VAL A 221 15.22 -7.87 -0.40
CA VAL A 221 15.53 -8.66 0.78
C VAL A 221 14.34 -9.59 0.99
N ALA A 222 14.57 -10.89 0.88
CA ALA A 222 13.61 -11.89 1.33
C ALA A 222 13.54 -11.80 2.87
N LEU A 223 12.74 -10.88 3.38
CA LEU A 223 12.46 -10.83 4.81
C LEU A 223 11.68 -12.09 5.14
N ALA A 224 12.26 -12.95 5.97
CA ALA A 224 11.51 -14.06 6.52
C ALA A 224 10.33 -13.49 7.33
N PRO A 225 9.14 -14.11 7.27
CA PRO A 225 8.07 -13.77 8.19
C PRO A 225 8.59 -13.88 9.63
N PRO A 226 8.10 -13.04 10.57
CA PRO A 226 8.35 -13.28 11.97
C PRO A 226 8.01 -14.74 12.37
N PRO A 227 8.80 -15.37 13.26
CA PRO A 227 8.64 -16.78 13.59
C PRO A 227 7.21 -17.14 14.03
N GLY A 228 6.67 -18.22 13.46
CA GLY A 228 5.36 -18.76 13.83
C GLY A 228 4.16 -18.05 13.20
N ILE A 229 4.38 -17.12 12.26
CA ILE A 229 3.29 -16.40 11.59
C ILE A 229 2.53 -17.30 10.59
N PRO A 230 1.19 -17.17 10.54
CA PRO A 230 0.39 -17.80 9.49
C PRO A 230 0.75 -17.27 8.08
N PRO A 231 0.47 -18.02 6.99
CA PRO A 231 0.99 -17.70 5.66
C PRO A 231 0.66 -16.28 5.15
N LYS A 232 1.43 -15.80 4.15
CA LYS A 232 1.41 -14.43 3.57
C LYS A 232 0.02 -13.89 3.17
N ASN A 233 -0.98 -14.75 3.05
CA ASN A 233 -2.36 -14.35 2.76
C ASN A 233 -3.07 -13.62 3.91
N VAL A 234 -2.47 -13.51 5.09
CA VAL A 234 -3.06 -12.78 6.22
C VAL A 234 -2.24 -11.59 6.72
N TRP A 235 -1.10 -11.30 6.11
CA TRP A 235 -0.27 -10.16 6.48
C TRP A 235 0.34 -9.48 5.27
N HIS A 236 0.66 -8.21 5.41
CA HIS A 236 1.36 -7.46 4.38
C HIS A 236 2.70 -6.94 4.90
N GLU A 237 3.74 -7.21 4.12
CA GLU A 237 5.04 -6.55 4.25
C GLU A 237 4.92 -5.16 3.62
N SER A 238 5.18 -4.12 4.39
CA SER A 238 5.39 -2.78 3.83
C SER A 238 6.88 -2.49 3.71
N LEU A 239 7.58 -3.24 2.84
CA LEU A 239 8.86 -2.79 2.28
C LEU A 239 8.53 -1.89 1.08
N ARG A 240 8.38 -0.59 1.32
CA ARG A 240 8.08 0.38 0.26
C ARG A 240 9.24 1.37 0.09
N LEU A 241 10.32 0.92 -0.53
CA LEU A 241 11.28 1.82 -1.18
C LEU A 241 10.65 2.34 -2.48
N ARG A 242 9.70 3.27 -2.37
CA ARG A 242 9.16 4.00 -3.53
C ARG A 242 9.98 5.27 -3.73
N PRO A 243 10.12 5.79 -4.97
CA PRO A 243 10.59 7.15 -5.16
C PRO A 243 9.77 8.07 -4.25
N GLN A 244 10.46 8.75 -3.33
CA GLN A 244 9.84 9.66 -2.38
C GLN A 244 10.29 11.06 -2.74
N GLY A 245 9.38 11.83 -3.33
CA GLY A 245 9.48 13.27 -3.42
C GLY A 245 8.99 13.89 -2.11
N PHE A 246 9.82 14.68 -1.44
CA PHE A 246 9.45 15.43 -0.24
C PHE A 246 10.05 16.83 -0.29
N MET A 247 9.49 17.73 0.50
CA MET A 247 10.06 19.07 0.70
C MET A 247 10.84 19.09 2.00
N VAL A 248 12.12 19.43 1.93
CA VAL A 248 12.92 19.79 3.09
C VAL A 248 12.64 21.24 3.43
N THR A 249 12.09 21.51 4.61
CA THR A 249 11.52 22.81 4.94
C THR A 249 12.15 23.41 6.17
N VAL A 250 12.49 24.69 6.10
CA VAL A 250 13.00 25.42 7.25
C VAL A 250 11.84 26.24 7.79
N GLU A 251 11.29 25.85 8.95
CA GLU A 251 10.35 26.71 9.67
C GLU A 251 11.14 27.53 10.68
N ARG A 252 11.39 28.80 10.35
CA ARG A 252 11.97 29.75 11.30
C ARG A 252 10.92 30.12 12.35
N GLU A 253 10.93 29.42 13.48
CA GLU A 253 10.46 30.00 14.75
C GLU A 253 11.57 30.08 15.81
N GLY A 254 12.71 29.40 15.63
CA GLY A 254 13.91 29.52 16.47
C GLY A 254 15.20 29.84 15.68
N THR A 255 16.34 29.72 16.37
CA THR A 255 17.71 29.84 15.84
C THR A 255 18.58 28.62 16.16
N GLY A 256 17.99 27.42 16.24
CA GLY A 256 18.65 26.18 16.63
C GLY A 256 18.41 25.01 15.66
N PRO A 257 19.12 23.88 15.83
CA PRO A 257 18.95 22.70 14.98
C PRO A 257 17.53 22.07 15.02
N GLU A 258 16.67 22.50 15.94
CA GLU A 258 15.26 22.12 16.08
C GLU A 258 14.35 22.78 14.99
N ASP A 259 14.87 23.74 14.22
CA ASP A 259 14.08 24.55 13.25
C ASP A 259 13.93 23.90 11.86
N TYR A 260 14.64 22.79 11.62
CA TYR A 260 14.54 22.07 10.35
C TYR A 260 13.47 20.98 10.44
N ARG A 261 12.49 21.03 9.53
CA ARG A 261 11.40 20.07 9.42
C ARG A 261 11.34 19.46 8.04
N VAL A 262 10.77 18.27 7.93
CA VAL A 262 10.38 17.72 6.64
C VAL A 262 8.89 17.96 6.47
N SER A 263 8.52 18.57 5.34
CA SER A 263 7.13 18.67 4.93
C SER A 263 6.88 17.69 3.78
N VAL A 264 6.03 16.71 4.06
CA VAL A 264 5.60 15.74 3.06
C VAL A 264 4.21 16.13 2.59
N LEU A 265 3.98 16.10 1.29
CA LEU A 265 2.64 16.30 0.74
C LEU A 265 1.81 15.06 1.06
N ALA A 266 0.93 15.16 2.05
CA ALA A 266 0.01 14.11 2.43
C ALA A 266 -1.38 14.41 1.84
N GLY A 267 -2.05 13.40 1.30
CA GLY A 267 -3.46 13.53 0.95
C GLY A 267 -4.32 13.32 2.19
N GLU A 268 -4.95 14.37 2.71
CA GLU A 268 -5.88 14.31 3.83
C GLU A 268 -7.28 13.93 3.32
N SER A 269 -7.84 12.82 3.81
CA SER A 269 -9.19 12.38 3.41
C SER A 269 -10.23 13.31 4.01
N VAL A 270 -11.11 13.90 3.19
CA VAL A 270 -12.23 14.71 3.68
C VAL A 270 -13.47 13.83 3.79
N GLY A 271 -13.77 13.38 5.01
CA GLY A 271 -14.93 12.54 5.33
C GLY A 271 -14.87 11.13 4.73
N LEU A 272 -16.03 10.48 4.59
CA LEU A 272 -16.20 9.13 3.98
C LEU A 272 -15.98 9.11 2.45
N THR A 273 -15.62 10.23 1.82
CA THR A 273 -15.40 10.29 0.38
C THR A 273 -13.96 9.99 0.01
N ARG A 274 -13.73 9.32 -1.12
CA ARG A 274 -12.39 9.03 -1.67
C ARG A 274 -11.60 10.27 -2.13
N HIS A 275 -12.08 11.48 -1.82
CA HIS A 275 -11.41 12.72 -2.18
C HIS A 275 -10.38 13.07 -1.10
N LYS A 276 -9.10 13.05 -1.49
CA LYS A 276 -7.99 13.50 -0.65
C LYS A 276 -7.67 14.94 -1.01
N ARG A 277 -7.75 15.87 -0.04
CA ARG A 277 -7.21 17.21 -0.21
C ARG A 277 -5.70 17.16 0.05
N PRO A 278 -4.86 17.76 -0.81
CA PRO A 278 -3.45 17.88 -0.52
C PRO A 278 -3.24 18.79 0.69
N ALA A 279 -2.58 18.26 1.72
CA ALA A 279 -2.19 18.96 2.92
C ALA A 279 -0.71 18.70 3.20
N TRP A 280 0.01 19.70 3.71
CA TRP A 280 1.37 19.50 4.16
C TRP A 280 1.36 18.85 5.54
N ARG A 281 2.06 17.72 5.66
CA ARG A 281 2.34 17.10 6.96
C ARG A 281 3.76 17.46 7.35
N HIS A 282 3.88 18.21 8.45
CA HIS A 282 5.15 18.57 9.05
C HIS A 282 5.58 17.49 10.04
N MET A 283 6.87 17.16 10.04
CA MET A 283 7.47 16.22 10.98
C MET A 283 8.93 16.59 11.24
N SER A 284 9.48 16.14 12.36
CA SER A 284 10.93 16.28 12.60
C SER A 284 11.70 15.47 11.55
N ILE A 285 12.95 15.85 11.29
CA ILE A 285 13.81 15.09 10.37
C ILE A 285 13.98 13.65 10.87
N ARG A 286 14.16 13.48 12.18
CA ARG A 286 14.26 12.16 12.80
C ARG A 286 13.01 11.34 12.55
N ASP A 287 11.82 11.89 12.82
CA ASP A 287 10.56 11.18 12.58
C ASP A 287 10.41 10.83 11.10
N TYR A 288 10.76 11.73 10.19
CA TYR A 288 10.74 11.45 8.75
C TYR A 288 11.67 10.29 8.38
N VAL A 289 12.92 10.33 8.85
CA VAL A 289 13.90 9.28 8.58
C VAL A 289 13.42 7.93 9.12
N GLU A 290 12.90 7.90 10.34
CA GLU A 290 12.39 6.67 10.96
C GLU A 290 11.11 6.13 10.28
N SER A 291 10.21 7.02 9.84
CA SER A 291 8.89 6.65 9.33
C SER A 291 8.77 6.61 7.81
N HIS A 292 9.77 7.09 7.05
CA HIS A 292 9.66 7.16 5.59
C HIS A 292 10.93 6.68 4.87
N VAL A 293 12.12 6.96 5.42
CA VAL A 293 13.41 6.61 4.77
C VAL A 293 13.84 5.20 5.16
N LEU A 294 13.84 4.91 6.45
CA LEU A 294 14.16 3.60 7.04
C LEU A 294 12.89 2.88 7.48
N TRP A 295 11.77 3.16 6.81
CA TRP A 295 10.44 2.61 7.11
C TRP A 295 10.41 1.11 6.83
N HIS A 296 10.85 0.36 7.82
CA HIS A 296 10.90 -1.09 7.83
C HIS A 296 10.27 -1.58 9.10
N THR A 297 8.98 -1.33 9.34
CA THR A 297 8.50 -1.59 10.71
C THR A 297 7.11 -2.11 10.91
N GLU A 298 6.32 -2.41 9.88
CA GLU A 298 5.02 -3.01 10.19
C GLU A 298 4.66 -4.12 9.22
N THR A 299 4.66 -5.35 9.75
CA THR A 299 3.72 -6.36 9.30
C THR A 299 2.32 -5.89 9.70
N VAL A 300 1.60 -5.21 8.81
CA VAL A 300 0.22 -4.77 9.07
C VAL A 300 -0.72 -5.89 8.67
N TYR A 301 -1.54 -6.33 9.63
CA TYR A 301 -2.61 -7.30 9.40
C TYR A 301 -3.88 -6.55 8.98
N PRO A 302 -4.34 -6.67 7.73
CA PRO A 302 -5.53 -5.97 7.24
C PRO A 302 -6.79 -6.68 7.76
N TRP A 303 -7.09 -6.57 9.05
CA TRP A 303 -8.33 -7.08 9.61
C TRP A 303 -9.25 -5.95 10.03
N ASP A 304 -10.49 -6.06 9.57
CA ASP A 304 -11.62 -5.13 9.77
C ASP A 304 -12.17 -5.18 11.21
N SER A 305 -11.39 -5.67 12.16
CA SER A 305 -11.76 -5.71 13.58
C SER A 305 -11.06 -4.56 14.31
N GLU A 306 -11.84 -3.69 14.93
CA GLU A 306 -11.38 -2.60 15.81
C GLU A 306 -10.40 -3.08 16.90
N LEU A 307 -10.37 -4.37 17.22
CA LEU A 307 -9.51 -5.00 18.24
C LEU A 307 -8.04 -5.21 17.80
N PHE A 308 -7.74 -5.26 16.50
CA PHE A 308 -6.40 -5.62 15.99
C PHE A 308 -5.87 -4.68 14.89
N SER A 309 -6.51 -3.53 14.69
CA SER A 309 -6.14 -2.52 13.67
C SER A 309 -4.72 -1.97 13.80
N ASN A 310 -4.02 -2.25 14.91
CA ASN A 310 -2.66 -1.79 15.21
C ASN A 310 -1.68 -2.94 15.52
N ALA A 311 -1.94 -4.17 15.05
CA ALA A 311 -1.00 -5.28 15.22
C ALA A 311 0.18 -5.11 14.24
N ALA A 312 1.21 -4.39 14.67
CA ALA A 312 2.44 -4.16 13.94
C ALA A 312 3.63 -4.84 14.62
N VAL A 313 4.47 -5.52 13.83
CA VAL A 313 5.75 -6.09 14.27
C VAL A 313 6.87 -5.41 13.50
N ARG A 314 7.89 -4.92 14.23
CA ARG A 314 9.04 -4.23 13.62
C ARG A 314 9.94 -5.23 12.92
N ILE A 315 10.45 -4.88 11.72
CA ILE A 315 11.33 -5.76 10.94
C ILE A 315 12.63 -6.06 11.70
N CYS A 316 13.18 -5.06 12.37
CA CYS A 316 14.38 -5.23 13.19
C CYS A 316 14.22 -6.27 14.32
N GLU A 317 12.99 -6.59 14.75
CA GLU A 317 12.76 -7.53 15.86
C GLU A 317 12.81 -9.01 15.47
N HIS A 318 12.86 -9.34 14.18
CA HIS A 318 12.73 -10.74 13.74
C HIS A 318 13.56 -11.14 12.52
N VAL A 319 14.08 -10.18 11.75
CA VAL A 319 14.87 -10.49 10.57
C VAL A 319 16.29 -10.88 10.92
N ASP A 320 16.85 -11.79 10.12
CA ASP A 320 18.25 -12.20 10.21
C ASP A 320 19.18 -10.96 10.13
N PRO A 321 20.03 -10.72 11.15
CA PRO A 321 20.91 -9.58 11.17
C PRO A 321 21.96 -9.59 10.07
N ASP A 322 22.35 -10.76 9.55
CA ASP A 322 23.31 -10.85 8.45
C ASP A 322 22.70 -10.38 7.11
N VAL A 323 21.37 -10.22 7.08
CA VAL A 323 20.63 -9.67 5.96
C VAL A 323 20.17 -8.22 6.24
N TYR A 324 19.62 -7.97 7.43
CA TYR A 324 19.05 -6.67 7.79
C TYR A 324 20.11 -5.58 7.97
N VAL A 325 21.23 -5.89 8.62
CA VAL A 325 22.28 -4.89 8.91
C VAL A 325 22.91 -4.36 7.62
N PRO A 326 23.43 -5.21 6.69
CA PRO A 326 24.02 -4.70 5.45
C PRO A 326 23.02 -3.93 4.58
N TYR A 327 21.77 -4.37 4.56
CA TYR A 327 20.70 -3.68 3.84
C TYR A 327 20.44 -2.28 4.42
N THR A 328 20.27 -2.18 5.74
CA THR A 328 20.03 -0.91 6.43
C THR A 328 21.21 0.06 6.24
N GLU A 329 22.44 -0.44 6.33
CA GLU A 329 23.65 0.34 6.06
C GLU A 329 23.73 0.83 4.62
N ALA A 330 23.39 -0.01 3.64
CA ALA A 330 23.40 0.36 2.22
C ALA A 330 22.36 1.44 1.91
N VAL A 331 21.14 1.31 2.45
CA VAL A 331 20.07 2.31 2.33
C VAL A 331 20.52 3.64 2.94
N ALA A 332 21.05 3.62 4.17
CA ALA A 332 21.52 4.81 4.85
C ALA A 332 22.67 5.49 4.09
N ARG A 333 23.64 4.71 3.61
CA ARG A 333 24.78 5.21 2.84
C ARG A 333 24.34 5.94 1.57
N HIS A 334 23.44 5.34 0.80
CA HIS A 334 22.90 5.94 -0.41
C HIS A 334 22.23 7.29 -0.15
N VAL A 335 21.42 7.37 0.92
CA VAL A 335 20.75 8.62 1.30
C VAL A 335 21.76 9.67 1.77
N VAL A 336 22.73 9.28 2.58
CA VAL A 336 23.82 10.16 3.05
C VAL A 336 24.63 10.70 1.88
N GLU A 337 24.99 9.86 0.91
CA GLU A 337 25.71 10.27 -0.30
C GLU A 337 24.90 11.25 -1.14
N THR A 338 23.59 11.03 -1.26
CA THR A 338 22.68 11.95 -1.95
C THR A 338 22.67 13.33 -1.27
N PHE A 339 22.54 13.38 0.05
CA PHE A 339 22.58 14.65 0.80
C PHE A 339 23.94 15.35 0.71
N ARG A 340 25.04 14.59 0.77
CA ARG A 340 26.40 15.13 0.60
C ARG A 340 26.60 15.73 -0.79
N ALA A 341 26.15 15.06 -1.85
CA ALA A 341 26.23 15.59 -3.21
C ALA A 341 25.49 16.93 -3.34
N LEU A 342 24.27 17.01 -2.79
CA LEU A 342 23.48 18.25 -2.74
C LEU A 342 24.18 19.36 -1.97
N ARG A 343 24.81 19.03 -0.83
CA ARG A 343 25.58 19.99 -0.03
C ARG A 343 26.77 20.54 -0.80
N ASP A 344 27.52 19.66 -1.47
CA ASP A 344 28.72 20.03 -2.21
C ASP A 344 28.39 20.82 -3.50
N GLU A 345 27.17 20.70 -4.03
CA GLU A 345 26.62 21.58 -5.07
C GLU A 345 26.15 22.94 -4.51
N ALA A 346 25.69 22.99 -3.27
CA ALA A 346 25.29 24.23 -2.62
C ALA A 346 26.46 25.18 -2.35
N ILE A 347 27.61 24.62 -1.98
CA ILE A 347 28.84 25.35 -1.62
C ILE A 347 29.60 25.86 -2.86
N ARG A 348 29.37 25.25 -4.03
CA ARG A 348 29.90 25.71 -5.33
C ARG A 348 29.05 26.85 -5.87
#